data_AF-A0A378B555-F1
#
_entry.id   AF-A0A378B555-F1
#
_cell.length_a   1.000
_cell.length_b   1.000
_cell.length_c   1.000
_cell.angle_alpha   90.00
_cell.angle_beta   90.00
_cell.angle_gamma   90.00
#
_symmetry.space_group_name_H-M   'P 1'
#
loop_
_entity.id
_entity.type
_entity.pdbx_description
1 polymer ?
#
loop_
_entity_poly.entity_id
_entity_poly.type
_entity_poly.pdbx_seq_one_letter_code
_entity_poly.pdbx_strand_id
1 'polypeptide(L)'
;MHFARQRLAAVARVCRPARICLITAGSKAIARAVEDEARSKKISHEKAQQNAIALMEEIAANFSYEMIRLTDRILGFTWNRLYQGINVHNAERVRQLAHDGHEIVYVPCHRSHMDYLLLSYVLYHQGLVPPHIAAGINLNFWPAGPIFRRLGAFFIRRTFKGNKLYSTVFREYLGELFSRGYSVEYFVEGGRSRTGRLLDPKTGTLSMTIQAMLRGGTRPITLVPIYIGYEHVMEVGTYAKELRGATKEKESLPQMVRGLSKLRNLGQGYVNFGEPLPLMTYLNQHVPDWREAIDPIEAVRPSWLTPTVNSIAADLMVRINNAGAANAMNLCCTALLASRQRSLTREQLTQQLECYLALLRNVPYSPDATAPSASASELIDHALQMNKFEVEKDTIGDIIILPREQAVLMTYYRNNIAHMLVMPSLLAALVTQHRHLSRAEVLRHVETLYPFLKAELFLRWEKAELAGVVDALIAEMLRQELVVVDGDVMSLNRRTLAPCSCWPLAPARRCSAMPSPSGC
;
A
#
# COMPACT_ATOMS: atom_id res chain seq x y z
N MET A 1 -10.17 12.89 -28.50
CA MET A 1 -11.64 12.67 -28.62
C MET A 1 -12.12 11.35 -28.00
N HIS A 2 -11.35 10.26 -28.01
CA HIS A 2 -11.75 8.95 -27.45
C HIS A 2 -12.06 8.99 -25.93
N PHE A 3 -11.17 9.58 -25.13
CA PHE A 3 -11.36 9.73 -23.67
C PHE A 3 -12.56 10.61 -23.27
N ALA A 4 -12.93 11.60 -24.07
CA ALA A 4 -14.06 12.48 -23.77
C ALA A 4 -15.41 11.76 -23.88
N ARG A 5 -15.55 10.82 -24.85
CA ARG A 5 -16.75 10.00 -25.02
C ARG A 5 -16.88 8.93 -23.93
N GLN A 6 -15.78 8.28 -23.53
CA GLN A 6 -15.76 7.35 -22.39
C GLN A 6 -16.12 8.05 -21.06
N ARG A 7 -15.60 9.28 -20.84
CA ARG A 7 -15.94 10.10 -19.68
C ARG A 7 -17.44 10.43 -19.61
N LEU A 8 -18.07 10.83 -20.71
CA LEU A 8 -19.50 11.15 -20.75
C LEU A 8 -20.40 9.94 -20.43
N ALA A 9 -20.07 8.75 -20.94
CA ALA A 9 -20.81 7.51 -20.67
C ALA A 9 -20.70 7.08 -19.20
N ALA A 10 -19.54 7.30 -18.56
CA ALA A 10 -19.31 6.95 -17.17
C ALA A 10 -19.91 7.98 -16.19
N VAL A 11 -19.92 9.27 -16.57
CA VAL A 11 -20.54 10.37 -15.80
C VAL A 11 -22.07 10.29 -15.80
N ALA A 12 -22.69 9.83 -16.89
CA ALA A 12 -24.14 9.63 -16.97
C ALA A 12 -24.68 8.61 -15.93
N ARG A 13 -23.80 7.81 -15.33
CA ARG A 13 -24.16 6.85 -14.28
C ARG A 13 -24.25 7.46 -12.89
N VAL A 14 -23.73 8.67 -12.63
CA VAL A 14 -23.70 9.27 -11.29
C VAL A 14 -25.10 9.75 -10.87
N CYS A 15 -25.63 9.20 -9.78
CA CYS A 15 -26.94 9.55 -9.23
C CYS A 15 -26.81 10.58 -8.12
N ARG A 16 -27.83 11.44 -8.01
CA ARG A 16 -27.93 12.42 -6.94
C ARG A 16 -28.07 11.71 -5.58
N PRO A 17 -27.42 12.19 -4.51
CA PRO A 17 -27.52 11.61 -3.17
C PRO A 17 -28.95 11.43 -2.67
N ALA A 18 -29.84 12.39 -2.97
CA ALA A 18 -31.25 12.29 -2.59
C ALA A 18 -31.93 11.04 -3.16
N ARG A 19 -31.56 10.60 -4.38
CA ARG A 19 -32.10 9.37 -4.99
C ARG A 19 -31.55 8.10 -4.33
N ILE A 20 -30.27 8.10 -3.95
CA ILE A 20 -29.68 6.99 -3.19
C ILE A 20 -30.37 6.90 -1.84
N CYS A 21 -30.49 8.00 -1.08
CA CYS A 21 -31.21 8.01 0.19
C CYS A 21 -32.66 7.52 0.07
N LEU A 22 -33.40 7.94 -0.97
CA LEU A 22 -34.77 7.51 -1.25
C LEU A 22 -34.89 6.01 -1.53
N ILE A 23 -33.98 5.45 -2.33
CA ILE A 23 -34.00 4.04 -2.72
C ILE A 23 -33.56 3.16 -1.56
N THR A 24 -32.49 3.55 -0.87
CA THR A 24 -31.99 2.80 0.27
C THR A 24 -32.99 2.82 1.42
N ALA A 25 -33.71 3.94 1.66
CA ALA A 25 -34.81 4.01 2.62
C ALA A 25 -36.02 3.12 2.25
N GLY A 26 -36.20 2.77 0.97
CA GLY A 26 -37.22 1.83 0.51
C GLY A 26 -36.82 0.35 0.59
N SER A 27 -35.61 0.04 1.07
CA SER A 27 -35.14 -1.34 1.23
C SER A 27 -35.91 -2.06 2.35
N LYS A 28 -36.38 -3.28 2.05
CA LYS A 28 -37.00 -4.18 3.05
C LYS A 28 -36.08 -4.44 4.25
N ALA A 29 -34.77 -4.47 4.02
CA ALA A 29 -33.79 -4.65 5.09
C ALA A 29 -33.74 -3.44 6.04
N ILE A 30 -33.81 -2.21 5.51
CA ILE A 30 -33.87 -1.00 6.34
C ILE A 30 -35.21 -0.92 7.07
N ALA A 31 -36.33 -1.21 6.41
CA ALA A 31 -37.65 -1.21 7.05
C ALA A 31 -37.68 -2.14 8.28
N ARG A 32 -37.21 -3.39 8.14
CA ARG A 32 -37.10 -4.33 9.25
C ARG A 32 -36.14 -3.84 10.34
N ALA A 33 -35.00 -3.24 9.98
CA ALA A 33 -34.07 -2.67 10.95
C ALA A 33 -34.66 -1.46 11.71
N VAL A 34 -35.52 -0.67 11.06
CA VAL A 34 -36.26 0.44 11.67
C VAL A 34 -37.30 -0.08 12.66
N GLU A 35 -38.04 -1.14 12.29
CA GLU A 35 -38.97 -1.82 13.21
C GLU A 35 -38.25 -2.40 14.45
N ASP A 36 -37.12 -3.09 14.23
CA ASP A 36 -36.28 -3.63 15.30
C ASP A 36 -35.75 -2.52 16.23
N GLU A 37 -35.30 -1.40 15.66
CA GLU A 37 -34.83 -0.22 16.40
C GLU A 37 -35.97 0.40 17.23
N ALA A 38 -37.16 0.58 16.62
CA ALA A 38 -38.33 1.12 17.30
C ALA A 38 -38.72 0.26 18.51
N ARG A 39 -38.76 -1.06 18.33
CA ARG A 39 -39.09 -2.03 19.38
C ARG A 39 -38.04 -2.06 20.49
N SER A 40 -36.77 -2.18 20.13
CA SER A 40 -35.67 -2.34 21.11
C SER A 40 -35.43 -1.07 21.93
N LYS A 41 -35.55 0.11 21.33
CA LYS A 41 -35.34 1.40 22.00
C LYS A 41 -36.63 2.03 22.53
N LYS A 42 -37.79 1.40 22.33
CA LYS A 42 -39.11 1.90 22.74
C LYS A 42 -39.39 3.32 22.23
N ILE A 43 -39.07 3.57 20.96
CA ILE A 43 -39.33 4.85 20.27
C ILE A 43 -40.41 4.66 19.21
N SER A 44 -41.04 5.75 18.76
CA SER A 44 -42.01 5.67 17.66
C SER A 44 -41.34 5.21 16.36
N HIS A 45 -42.12 4.55 15.50
CA HIS A 45 -41.64 4.12 14.17
C HIS A 45 -41.11 5.32 13.36
N GLU A 46 -41.81 6.46 13.39
CA GLU A 46 -41.37 7.69 12.76
C GLU A 46 -39.99 8.16 13.27
N LYS A 47 -39.75 8.07 14.58
CA LYS A 47 -38.46 8.46 15.15
C LYS A 47 -37.34 7.51 14.73
N ALA A 48 -37.61 6.21 14.66
CA ALA A 48 -36.66 5.22 14.16
C ALA A 48 -36.35 5.44 12.66
N GLN A 49 -37.34 5.80 11.86
CA GLN A 49 -37.16 6.15 10.45
C GLN A 49 -36.32 7.43 10.29
N GLN A 50 -36.58 8.46 11.09
CA GLN A 50 -35.75 9.67 11.12
C GLN A 50 -34.29 9.35 11.49
N ASN A 51 -34.07 8.45 12.45
CA ASN A 51 -32.72 7.99 12.79
C ASN A 51 -32.05 7.32 11.59
N ALA A 52 -32.76 6.46 10.84
CA ALA A 52 -32.21 5.82 9.65
C ALA A 52 -31.84 6.83 8.56
N ILE A 53 -32.67 7.85 8.33
CA ILE A 53 -32.39 8.93 7.39
C ILE A 53 -31.15 9.72 7.82
N ALA A 54 -31.05 10.10 9.10
CA ALA A 54 -29.89 10.81 9.62
C ALA A 54 -28.59 9.99 9.48
N LEU A 55 -28.66 8.68 9.70
CA LEU A 55 -27.52 7.79 9.47
C LEU A 55 -27.14 7.70 7.99
N MET A 56 -28.13 7.68 7.09
CA MET A 56 -27.90 7.71 5.65
C MET A 56 -27.18 8.99 5.23
N GLU A 57 -27.65 10.15 5.69
CA GLU A 57 -27.03 11.45 5.41
C GLU A 57 -25.61 11.55 5.99
N GLU A 58 -25.38 10.96 7.17
CA GLU A 58 -24.05 10.84 7.76
C GLU A 58 -23.11 10.03 6.84
N ILE A 59 -23.59 8.94 6.25
CA ILE A 59 -22.77 8.03 5.44
C ILE A 59 -22.57 8.59 4.03
N ALA A 60 -23.65 8.95 3.34
CA ALA A 60 -23.70 9.07 1.88
C ALA A 60 -22.80 10.16 1.27
N ALA A 61 -22.14 9.83 0.16
CA ALA A 61 -21.42 10.81 -0.66
C ALA A 61 -22.40 11.72 -1.44
N ASN A 62 -21.92 12.87 -1.89
CA ASN A 62 -22.67 13.80 -2.76
C ASN A 62 -21.87 14.09 -4.04
N PHE A 63 -21.51 13.04 -4.77
CA PHE A 63 -20.58 13.08 -5.89
C PHE A 63 -20.97 14.16 -6.92
N SER A 64 -20.05 15.08 -7.22
CA SER A 64 -20.23 16.17 -8.20
C SER A 64 -19.12 16.15 -9.22
N TYR A 65 -19.50 16.03 -10.49
CA TYR A 65 -18.54 16.03 -11.59
C TYR A 65 -17.89 17.40 -11.81
N GLU A 66 -18.63 18.49 -11.56
CA GLU A 66 -18.08 19.84 -11.62
C GLU A 66 -16.95 20.02 -10.61
N MET A 67 -17.16 19.52 -9.39
CA MET A 67 -16.12 19.55 -8.35
C MET A 67 -14.91 18.69 -8.74
N ILE A 68 -15.10 17.54 -9.36
CA ILE A 68 -13.98 16.72 -9.85
C ILE A 68 -13.16 17.47 -10.90
N ARG A 69 -13.79 18.11 -11.89
CA ARG A 69 -13.06 18.91 -12.89
C ARG A 69 -12.31 20.09 -12.28
N LEU A 70 -12.91 20.73 -11.27
CA LEU A 70 -12.25 21.83 -10.56
C LEU A 70 -11.04 21.31 -9.78
N THR A 71 -11.23 20.23 -9.01
CA THR A 71 -10.19 19.61 -8.21
C THR A 71 -9.08 19.02 -9.07
N ASP A 72 -9.39 18.47 -10.25
CA ASP A 72 -8.40 18.00 -11.23
C ASP A 72 -7.46 19.13 -11.67
N ARG A 73 -7.98 20.32 -11.99
CA ARG A 73 -7.13 21.48 -12.33
C ARG A 73 -6.24 21.91 -11.17
N ILE A 74 -6.80 21.93 -9.96
CA ILE A 74 -6.05 22.28 -8.74
C ILE A 74 -4.97 21.23 -8.48
N LEU A 75 -5.32 19.94 -8.53
CA LEU A 75 -4.42 18.82 -8.30
C LEU A 75 -3.34 18.75 -9.38
N GLY A 76 -3.66 18.96 -10.65
CA GLY A 76 -2.66 19.03 -11.72
C GLY A 76 -1.63 20.14 -11.48
N PHE A 77 -2.06 21.33 -11.05
CA PHE A 77 -1.14 22.37 -10.62
C PHE A 77 -0.32 21.96 -9.38
N THR A 78 -0.98 21.39 -8.37
CA THR A 78 -0.35 20.95 -7.12
C THR A 78 0.70 19.86 -7.38
N TRP A 79 0.40 18.86 -8.21
CA TRP A 79 1.31 17.77 -8.54
C TRP A 79 2.50 18.25 -9.34
N ASN A 80 2.30 19.06 -10.37
CA ASN A 80 3.41 19.62 -11.16
C ASN A 80 4.31 20.57 -10.34
N ARG A 81 3.76 21.21 -9.29
CA ARG A 81 4.52 22.05 -8.38
C ARG A 81 5.28 21.25 -7.32
N LEU A 82 4.67 20.18 -6.81
CA LEU A 82 5.19 19.41 -5.69
C LEU A 82 6.10 18.28 -6.12
N TYR A 83 5.73 17.51 -7.14
CA TYR A 83 6.47 16.32 -7.57
C TYR A 83 7.11 16.54 -8.93
N GLN A 84 8.25 15.90 -9.15
CA GLN A 84 8.94 15.89 -10.43
C GLN A 84 8.23 14.98 -11.46
N GLY A 85 7.45 14.00 -10.99
CA GLY A 85 6.71 13.08 -11.85
C GLY A 85 5.85 12.09 -11.06
N ILE A 86 4.86 11.52 -11.72
CA ILE A 86 4.02 10.41 -11.22
C ILE A 86 4.17 9.24 -12.18
N ASN A 87 4.75 8.15 -11.69
CA ASN A 87 4.95 6.93 -12.45
C ASN A 87 3.76 5.99 -12.20
N VAL A 88 3.04 5.65 -13.27
CA VAL A 88 1.88 4.77 -13.20
C VAL A 88 2.15 3.50 -13.99
N HIS A 89 2.14 2.35 -13.32
CA HIS A 89 2.32 1.04 -13.96
C HIS A 89 1.07 0.20 -13.88
N ASN A 90 0.88 -0.67 -14.87
CA ASN A 90 -0.18 -1.67 -14.89
C ASN A 90 -1.62 -1.13 -14.95
N ALA A 91 -1.84 0.14 -15.28
CA ALA A 91 -3.19 0.73 -15.35
C ALA A 91 -4.12 0.09 -16.41
N GLU A 92 -3.55 -0.55 -17.43
CA GLU A 92 -4.35 -1.20 -18.50
C GLU A 92 -5.27 -2.29 -17.96
N ARG A 93 -4.82 -3.12 -17.01
CA ARG A 93 -5.67 -4.18 -16.44
C ARG A 93 -6.92 -3.62 -15.77
N VAL A 94 -6.81 -2.44 -15.16
CA VAL A 94 -7.95 -1.77 -14.52
C VAL A 94 -8.91 -1.19 -15.57
N ARG A 95 -8.38 -0.63 -16.65
CA ARG A 95 -9.21 -0.19 -17.79
C ARG A 95 -9.97 -1.35 -18.41
N GLN A 96 -9.31 -2.49 -18.58
CA GLN A 96 -9.92 -3.70 -19.10
C GLN A 96 -11.06 -4.18 -18.19
N LEU A 97 -10.83 -4.27 -16.87
CA LEU A 97 -11.89 -4.61 -15.90
C LEU A 97 -13.09 -3.65 -15.97
N ALA A 98 -12.83 -2.34 -16.07
CA ALA A 98 -13.89 -1.35 -16.20
C ALA A 98 -14.67 -1.50 -17.53
N HIS A 99 -13.99 -1.87 -18.61
CA HIS A 99 -14.58 -2.14 -19.91
C HIS A 99 -15.45 -3.40 -19.89
N ASP A 100 -14.97 -4.46 -19.24
CA ASP A 100 -15.66 -5.74 -19.07
C ASP A 100 -16.86 -5.67 -18.11
N GLY A 101 -17.11 -4.49 -17.53
CA GLY A 101 -18.27 -4.23 -16.68
C GLY A 101 -18.13 -4.73 -15.24
N HIS A 102 -16.90 -4.96 -14.78
CA HIS A 102 -16.63 -5.33 -13.40
C HIS A 102 -16.86 -4.15 -12.45
N GLU A 103 -17.36 -4.45 -11.25
CA GLU A 103 -17.38 -3.51 -10.14
C GLU A 103 -16.03 -3.52 -9.44
N ILE A 104 -15.31 -2.41 -9.54
CA ILE A 104 -13.94 -2.32 -9.06
C ILE A 104 -13.91 -1.77 -7.64
N VAL A 105 -13.26 -2.52 -6.77
CA VAL A 105 -12.92 -2.07 -5.42
C VAL A 105 -11.42 -1.88 -5.34
N TYR A 106 -10.98 -0.62 -5.27
CA TYR A 106 -9.58 -0.26 -5.13
C TYR A 106 -9.12 -0.45 -3.69
N VAL A 107 -8.03 -1.18 -3.52
CA VAL A 107 -7.44 -1.52 -2.22
C VAL A 107 -5.98 -1.05 -2.18
N PRO A 108 -5.74 0.26 -2.00
CA PRO A 108 -4.38 0.78 -1.86
C PRO A 108 -3.78 0.50 -0.48
N CYS A 109 -2.45 0.45 -0.42
CA CYS A 109 -1.74 0.66 0.84
C CYS A 109 -1.91 2.10 1.34
N HIS A 110 -1.79 2.33 2.64
CA HIS A 110 -1.97 3.64 3.25
C HIS A 110 -0.70 4.18 3.93
N ARG A 111 -0.13 5.21 3.33
CA ARG A 111 1.16 5.80 3.72
C ARG A 111 1.10 7.31 3.94
N SER A 112 0.20 8.01 3.27
CA SER A 112 0.06 9.48 3.34
C SER A 112 -1.40 9.93 3.23
N HIS A 113 -1.70 11.16 3.65
CA HIS A 113 -2.95 11.81 3.29
C HIS A 113 -3.04 12.16 1.81
N MET A 114 -1.93 12.10 1.06
CA MET A 114 -1.95 12.32 -0.39
C MET A 114 -2.47 11.10 -1.17
N ASP A 115 -2.55 9.91 -0.56
CA ASP A 115 -2.85 8.66 -1.26
C ASP A 115 -4.18 8.69 -2.04
N TYR A 116 -5.27 9.08 -1.37
CA TYR A 116 -6.59 9.13 -1.98
C TYR A 116 -6.71 10.24 -3.05
N LEU A 117 -5.96 11.35 -2.89
CA LEU A 117 -5.89 12.41 -3.89
C LEU A 117 -5.11 11.94 -5.12
N LEU A 118 -3.98 11.28 -4.90
CA LEU A 118 -3.11 10.77 -5.95
C LEU A 118 -3.84 9.69 -6.76
N LEU A 119 -4.45 8.72 -6.09
CA LEU A 119 -5.17 7.65 -6.77
C LEU A 119 -6.35 8.19 -7.57
N SER A 120 -7.17 9.08 -6.99
CA SER A 120 -8.27 9.74 -7.71
C SER A 120 -7.79 10.51 -8.94
N TYR A 121 -6.68 11.24 -8.81
CA TYR A 121 -6.05 11.97 -9.91
C TYR A 121 -5.57 11.03 -11.02
N VAL A 122 -4.84 9.96 -10.66
CA VAL A 122 -4.35 8.95 -11.60
C VAL A 122 -5.51 8.30 -12.33
N LEU A 123 -6.53 7.82 -11.63
CA LEU A 123 -7.69 7.17 -12.26
C LEU A 123 -8.40 8.11 -13.24
N TYR A 124 -8.61 9.37 -12.86
CA TYR A 124 -9.22 10.37 -13.74
C TYR A 124 -8.40 10.62 -15.02
N HIS A 125 -7.08 10.67 -14.90
CA HIS A 125 -6.16 10.81 -16.04
C HIS A 125 -6.05 9.53 -16.89
N GLN A 126 -6.31 8.36 -16.32
CA GLN A 126 -6.43 7.09 -17.06
C GLN A 126 -7.80 6.90 -17.73
N GLY A 127 -8.69 7.91 -17.66
CA GLY A 127 -10.03 7.87 -18.27
C GLY A 127 -11.09 7.16 -17.45
N LEU A 128 -10.78 6.80 -16.20
CA LEU A 128 -11.68 6.14 -15.26
C LEU A 128 -12.41 7.16 -14.39
N VAL A 129 -13.56 6.75 -13.84
CA VAL A 129 -14.30 7.58 -12.87
C VAL A 129 -13.61 7.45 -11.51
N PRO A 130 -13.32 8.57 -10.81
CA PRO A 130 -12.83 8.51 -9.44
C PRO A 130 -13.77 7.71 -8.53
N PRO A 131 -13.24 6.91 -7.60
CA PRO A 131 -14.05 6.03 -6.79
C PRO A 131 -14.82 6.77 -5.70
N HIS A 132 -15.81 6.10 -5.14
CA HIS A 132 -16.37 6.47 -3.84
C HIS A 132 -15.40 6.02 -2.75
N ILE A 133 -14.92 6.95 -1.93
CA ILE A 133 -13.83 6.70 -0.99
C ILE A 133 -14.39 6.54 0.42
N ALA A 134 -14.07 5.42 1.08
CA ALA A 134 -14.42 5.21 2.48
C ALA A 134 -13.52 6.09 3.37
N ALA A 135 -14.11 7.12 3.99
CA ALA A 135 -13.39 8.07 4.84
C ALA A 135 -13.81 7.96 6.30
N GLY A 136 -12.86 8.02 7.23
CA GLY A 136 -13.19 8.07 8.66
C GLY A 136 -14.03 9.31 9.00
N ILE A 137 -15.06 9.16 9.82
CA ILE A 137 -15.97 10.26 10.22
C ILE A 137 -15.24 11.46 10.85
N ASN A 138 -14.04 11.25 11.39
CA ASN A 138 -13.17 12.32 11.92
C ASN A 138 -12.73 13.34 10.85
N LEU A 139 -12.87 13.03 9.56
CA LEU A 139 -12.61 13.94 8.45
C LEU A 139 -13.85 14.74 8.02
N ASN A 140 -15.02 14.44 8.58
CA ASN A 140 -16.27 15.14 8.28
C ASN A 140 -16.46 16.38 9.18
N PHE A 141 -15.65 17.42 8.95
CA PHE A 141 -15.79 18.71 9.64
C PHE A 141 -15.93 19.86 8.64
N TRP A 142 -16.59 20.94 9.01
CA TRP A 142 -16.73 22.10 8.13
C TRP A 142 -15.39 22.87 8.00
N PRO A 143 -14.97 23.28 6.79
CA PRO A 143 -15.66 23.17 5.50
C PRO A 143 -15.35 21.91 4.68
N ALA A 144 -14.45 21.05 5.16
CA ALA A 144 -13.89 19.95 4.39
C ALA A 144 -14.84 18.79 4.11
N GLY A 145 -15.67 18.41 5.09
CA GLY A 145 -16.65 17.32 4.96
C GLY A 145 -17.53 17.48 3.71
N PRO A 146 -18.23 18.62 3.53
CA PRO A 146 -19.01 18.90 2.32
C PRO A 146 -18.21 18.81 1.02
N ILE A 147 -16.95 19.26 1.01
CA ILE A 147 -16.07 19.18 -0.17
C ILE A 147 -15.74 17.72 -0.48
N PHE A 148 -15.33 16.95 0.54
CA PHE A 148 -14.99 15.54 0.37
C PHE A 148 -16.18 14.71 -0.09
N ARG A 149 -17.40 14.95 0.42
CA ARG A 149 -18.61 14.30 -0.11
C ARG A 149 -18.80 14.55 -1.59
N ARG A 150 -18.50 15.78 -2.05
CA ARG A 150 -18.56 16.13 -3.48
C ARG A 150 -17.50 15.46 -4.34
N LEU A 151 -16.39 15.08 -3.73
CA LEU A 151 -15.32 14.31 -4.37
C LEU A 151 -15.50 12.80 -4.24
N GLY A 152 -16.62 12.34 -3.66
CA GLY A 152 -16.97 10.92 -3.55
C GLY A 152 -16.70 10.28 -2.20
N ALA A 153 -16.26 11.04 -1.19
CA ALA A 153 -16.09 10.49 0.15
C ALA A 153 -17.44 10.14 0.79
N PHE A 154 -17.55 8.91 1.28
CA PHE A 154 -18.62 8.49 2.18
C PHE A 154 -18.01 8.16 3.54
N PHE A 155 -18.71 8.52 4.62
CA PHE A 155 -18.10 8.46 5.95
C PHE A 155 -18.46 7.19 6.72
N ILE A 156 -17.45 6.61 7.35
CA ILE A 156 -17.54 5.40 8.16
C ILE A 156 -17.11 5.68 9.61
N ARG A 157 -17.88 5.14 10.56
CA ARG A 157 -17.53 5.16 11.98
C ARG A 157 -16.44 4.13 12.27
N ARG A 158 -15.62 4.38 13.31
CA ARG A 158 -14.54 3.44 13.70
C ARG A 158 -15.05 2.10 14.24
N THR A 159 -16.24 2.09 14.84
CA THR A 159 -16.86 0.89 15.41
C THR A 159 -18.35 0.86 15.11
N PHE A 160 -18.84 -0.35 14.80
CA PHE A 160 -20.25 -0.61 14.50
C PHE A 160 -20.94 -1.33 15.67
N LYS A 161 -20.17 -1.68 16.72
CA LYS A 161 -20.64 -2.52 17.84
C LYS A 161 -21.88 -1.90 18.49
N GLY A 162 -22.92 -2.72 18.65
CA GLY A 162 -24.17 -2.34 19.32
C GLY A 162 -25.13 -1.49 18.49
N ASN A 163 -24.82 -1.18 17.23
CA ASN A 163 -25.71 -0.40 16.36
C ASN A 163 -26.09 -1.19 15.09
N LYS A 164 -27.12 -2.03 15.22
CA LYS A 164 -27.66 -2.87 14.13
C LYS A 164 -28.24 -2.01 13.00
N LEU A 165 -28.92 -0.91 13.33
CA LEU A 165 -29.48 0.02 12.35
C LEU A 165 -28.36 0.62 11.48
N TYR A 166 -27.30 1.16 12.09
CA TYR A 166 -26.15 1.70 11.35
C TYR A 166 -25.49 0.67 10.44
N SER A 167 -25.25 -0.54 10.95
CA SER A 167 -24.63 -1.61 10.17
C SER A 167 -25.47 -1.98 8.94
N THR A 168 -26.79 -2.00 9.11
CA THR A 168 -27.74 -2.26 8.01
C THR A 168 -27.72 -1.11 7.01
N VAL A 169 -27.91 0.13 7.46
CA VAL A 169 -27.88 1.33 6.61
C VAL A 169 -26.60 1.40 5.78
N PHE A 170 -25.44 1.19 6.41
CA PHE A 170 -24.14 1.24 5.74
C PHE A 170 -23.98 0.14 4.69
N ARG A 171 -24.39 -1.10 5.02
CA ARG A 171 -24.35 -2.22 4.07
C ARG A 171 -25.26 -1.98 2.87
N GLU A 172 -26.46 -1.46 3.10
CA GLU A 172 -27.42 -1.14 2.05
C GLU A 172 -26.90 -0.03 1.14
N TYR A 173 -26.24 0.98 1.70
CA TYR A 173 -25.55 2.01 0.94
C TYR A 173 -24.44 1.43 0.05
N LEU A 174 -23.57 0.56 0.59
CA LEU A 174 -22.53 -0.12 -0.22
C LEU A 174 -23.13 -0.99 -1.33
N GLY A 175 -24.18 -1.76 -1.01
CA GLY A 175 -24.88 -2.57 -2.01
C GLY A 175 -25.46 -1.72 -3.15
N GLU A 176 -25.99 -0.55 -2.83
CA GLU A 176 -26.48 0.40 -3.84
C GLU A 176 -25.36 1.04 -4.67
N LEU A 177 -24.16 1.23 -4.11
CA LEU A 177 -23.02 1.68 -4.91
C LEU A 177 -22.64 0.63 -5.96
N PHE A 178 -22.54 -0.63 -5.55
CA PHE A 178 -22.19 -1.74 -6.44
C PHE A 178 -23.28 -2.04 -7.47
N SER A 179 -24.56 -1.99 -7.07
CA SER A 179 -25.70 -2.21 -8.00
C SER A 179 -25.70 -1.20 -9.16
N ARG A 180 -25.20 0.01 -8.91
CA ARG A 180 -25.18 1.13 -9.87
C ARG A 180 -23.96 1.20 -10.77
N GLY A 181 -22.93 0.42 -10.51
CA GLY A 181 -21.71 0.55 -11.29
C GLY A 181 -20.64 1.46 -10.69
N TYR A 182 -20.72 1.81 -9.41
CA TYR A 182 -19.74 2.70 -8.81
C TYR A 182 -18.57 1.93 -8.22
N SER A 183 -17.37 2.29 -8.65
CA SER A 183 -16.15 1.83 -8.01
C SER A 183 -16.02 2.42 -6.61
N VAL A 184 -15.47 1.63 -5.69
CA VAL A 184 -15.24 1.99 -4.29
C VAL A 184 -13.76 1.91 -3.98
N GLU A 185 -13.27 2.76 -3.08
CA GLU A 185 -11.90 2.72 -2.55
C GLU A 185 -11.94 2.62 -1.02
N TYR A 186 -11.13 1.71 -0.46
CA TYR A 186 -10.86 1.70 0.98
C TYR A 186 -9.48 1.12 1.30
N PHE A 187 -8.90 1.62 2.39
CA PHE A 187 -7.62 1.15 2.92
C PHE A 187 -7.85 -0.04 3.86
N VAL A 188 -7.49 -1.24 3.42
CA VAL A 188 -7.64 -2.46 4.23
C VAL A 188 -6.81 -2.41 5.52
N GLU A 189 -5.69 -1.69 5.55
CA GLU A 189 -4.88 -1.46 6.75
C GLU A 189 -5.64 -0.74 7.89
N GLY A 190 -6.71 0.01 7.57
CA GLY A 190 -7.50 0.78 8.53
C GLY A 190 -6.79 2.02 9.10
N GLY A 191 -5.56 2.31 8.67
CA GLY A 191 -4.81 3.51 9.04
C GLY A 191 -3.47 3.62 8.32
N ARG A 192 -2.85 4.80 8.40
CA ARG A 192 -1.53 5.08 7.79
C ARG A 192 -0.41 4.32 8.51
N SER A 193 0.47 3.68 7.75
CA SER A 193 1.70 3.11 8.29
C SER A 193 2.66 4.22 8.75
N ARG A 194 3.18 4.09 9.97
CA ARG A 194 4.25 4.98 10.50
C ARG A 194 5.65 4.44 10.27
N THR A 195 5.76 3.17 9.87
CA THR A 195 7.06 2.50 9.70
C THR A 195 7.42 2.28 8.24
N GLY A 196 6.51 2.54 7.29
CA GLY A 196 6.67 2.26 5.86
C GLY A 196 6.27 0.82 5.46
N ARG A 197 6.25 -0.10 6.43
CA ARG A 197 5.75 -1.48 6.25
C ARG A 197 4.23 -1.49 6.22
N LEU A 198 3.65 -2.45 5.51
CA LEU A 198 2.21 -2.70 5.58
C LEU A 198 1.79 -3.07 7.01
N LEU A 199 0.60 -2.64 7.40
CA LEU A 199 -0.04 -3.01 8.66
C LEU A 199 -0.92 -4.26 8.49
N ASP A 200 -1.23 -4.91 9.61
CA ASP A 200 -2.22 -6.00 9.59
C ASP A 200 -3.59 -5.53 9.09
N PRO A 201 -4.20 -6.28 8.17
CA PRO A 201 -5.46 -5.88 7.55
C PRO A 201 -6.61 -5.87 8.56
N LYS A 202 -7.53 -4.91 8.40
CA LYS A 202 -8.81 -4.82 9.10
C LYS A 202 -9.93 -5.29 8.17
N THR A 203 -10.53 -6.41 8.51
CA THR A 203 -11.45 -7.16 7.64
C THR A 203 -12.88 -6.63 7.59
N GLY A 204 -13.22 -5.60 8.36
CA GLY A 204 -14.59 -5.08 8.48
C GLY A 204 -15.18 -4.64 7.14
N THR A 205 -14.52 -3.72 6.43
CA THR A 205 -15.03 -3.20 5.15
C THR A 205 -15.08 -4.28 4.08
N LEU A 206 -14.07 -5.15 4.02
CA LEU A 206 -14.04 -6.30 3.10
C LEU A 206 -15.19 -7.29 3.37
N SER A 207 -15.49 -7.57 4.64
CA SER A 207 -16.64 -8.39 5.02
C SER A 207 -17.96 -7.76 4.56
N MET A 208 -18.10 -6.44 4.67
CA MET A 208 -19.28 -5.72 4.18
C MET A 208 -19.38 -5.76 2.66
N THR A 209 -18.27 -5.69 1.93
CA THR A 209 -18.23 -5.84 0.47
C THR A 209 -18.74 -7.22 0.04
N ILE A 210 -18.27 -8.29 0.67
CA ILE A 210 -18.72 -9.66 0.35
C ILE A 210 -20.20 -9.85 0.75
N GLN A 211 -20.64 -9.32 1.89
CA GLN A 211 -22.06 -9.35 2.27
C GLN A 211 -22.94 -8.58 1.28
N ALA A 212 -22.48 -7.43 0.78
CA ALA A 212 -23.20 -6.67 -0.25
C ALA A 212 -23.31 -7.47 -1.56
N MET A 213 -22.27 -8.22 -1.92
CA MET A 213 -22.29 -9.13 -3.07
C MET A 213 -23.30 -10.27 -2.89
N LEU A 214 -23.41 -10.83 -1.68
CA LEU A 214 -24.37 -11.89 -1.33
C LEU A 214 -25.84 -11.43 -1.35
N ARG A 215 -26.14 -10.19 -1.75
CA ARG A 215 -27.52 -9.75 -1.99
C ARG A 215 -28.04 -10.04 -3.40
N GLY A 216 -27.23 -10.67 -4.25
CA GLY A 216 -27.64 -11.09 -5.59
C GLY A 216 -27.41 -10.03 -6.67
N GLY A 217 -26.41 -9.15 -6.49
CA GLY A 217 -25.96 -8.25 -7.56
C GLY A 217 -25.49 -9.03 -8.79
N THR A 218 -25.83 -8.54 -9.99
CA THR A 218 -25.53 -9.26 -11.25
C THR A 218 -24.11 -9.03 -11.77
N ARG A 219 -23.41 -8.01 -11.27
CA ARG A 219 -22.08 -7.64 -11.75
C ARG A 219 -20.98 -8.24 -10.88
N PRO A 220 -19.90 -8.77 -11.49
CA PRO A 220 -18.79 -9.34 -10.74
C PRO A 220 -18.02 -8.24 -10.01
N ILE A 221 -17.78 -8.42 -8.72
CA ILE A 221 -16.94 -7.53 -7.92
C ILE A 221 -15.49 -8.01 -7.99
N THR A 222 -14.56 -7.10 -8.28
CA THR A 222 -13.12 -7.37 -8.35
C THR A 222 -12.35 -6.42 -7.47
N LEU A 223 -11.50 -6.98 -6.59
CA LEU A 223 -10.61 -6.20 -5.74
C LEU A 223 -9.32 -5.91 -6.50
N VAL A 224 -8.89 -4.66 -6.54
CA VAL A 224 -7.65 -4.23 -7.21
C VAL A 224 -6.66 -3.75 -6.14
N PRO A 225 -5.64 -4.56 -5.79
CA PRO A 225 -4.60 -4.15 -4.86
C PRO A 225 -3.69 -3.10 -5.50
N ILE A 226 -3.32 -2.07 -4.75
CA ILE A 226 -2.52 -0.94 -5.29
C ILE A 226 -1.38 -0.62 -4.33
N TYR A 227 -0.17 -0.56 -4.88
CA TYR A 227 0.97 0.03 -4.20
C TYR A 227 1.06 1.52 -4.51
N ILE A 228 1.23 2.33 -3.47
CA ILE A 228 1.51 3.76 -3.58
C ILE A 228 2.84 4.05 -2.86
N GLY A 229 3.77 4.71 -3.55
CA GLY A 229 5.08 5.07 -3.02
C GLY A 229 5.45 6.51 -3.35
N TYR A 230 6.18 7.15 -2.43
CA TYR A 230 6.73 8.50 -2.63
C TYR A 230 8.19 8.53 -2.21
N GLU A 231 8.96 9.39 -2.86
CA GLU A 231 10.32 9.72 -2.44
C GLU A 231 10.36 10.72 -1.29
N HIS A 232 9.30 11.53 -1.14
CA HIS A 232 9.07 12.36 0.04
C HIS A 232 7.63 12.28 0.52
N VAL A 233 7.46 11.80 1.76
CA VAL A 233 6.20 11.82 2.50
C VAL A 233 6.29 12.91 3.57
N MET A 234 5.42 13.92 3.48
CA MET A 234 5.45 15.10 4.34
C MET A 234 5.25 14.76 5.82
N GLU A 235 4.45 13.74 6.09
CA GLU A 235 4.05 13.32 7.43
C GLU A 235 5.12 12.47 8.14
N VAL A 236 6.21 12.09 7.48
CA VAL A 236 7.24 11.23 8.10
C VAL A 236 7.85 11.90 9.35
N GLY A 237 7.97 13.24 9.34
CA GLY A 237 8.40 14.00 10.51
C GLY A 237 7.49 13.84 11.73
N THR A 238 6.16 13.81 11.54
CA THR A 238 5.19 13.59 12.63
C THR A 238 5.17 12.12 13.05
N TYR A 239 5.33 11.18 12.11
CA TYR A 239 5.40 9.74 12.41
C TYR A 239 6.56 9.38 13.33
N ALA A 240 7.75 9.96 13.14
CA ALA A 240 8.89 9.73 14.03
C ALA A 240 8.68 10.31 15.44
N LYS A 241 7.85 11.35 15.60
CA LYS A 241 7.47 11.85 16.93
C LYS A 241 6.48 10.89 17.59
N GLU A 242 5.46 10.43 16.85
CA GLU A 242 4.49 9.44 17.34
C GLU A 242 5.16 8.14 17.80
N LEU A 243 6.12 7.62 17.02
CA LEU A 243 6.88 6.41 17.37
C LEU A 243 7.76 6.58 18.62
N ARG A 244 8.12 7.82 18.98
CA ARG A 244 8.85 8.16 20.21
C ARG A 244 7.92 8.43 21.40
N GLY A 245 6.63 8.11 21.27
CA GLY A 245 5.65 8.22 22.35
C GLY A 245 4.86 9.54 22.38
N ALA A 246 5.04 10.42 21.39
CA ALA A 246 4.19 11.59 21.28
C ALA A 246 2.74 11.17 20.99
N THR A 247 1.77 11.88 21.57
CA THR A 247 0.36 11.64 21.27
C THR A 247 0.06 11.99 19.81
N LYS A 248 -0.80 11.20 19.17
CA LYS A 248 -1.25 11.47 17.80
C LYS A 248 -1.90 12.86 17.74
N GLU A 249 -1.25 13.78 17.06
CA GLU A 249 -1.81 15.12 16.85
C GLU A 249 -3.01 15.02 15.89
N LYS A 250 -4.08 15.76 16.22
CA LYS A 250 -5.20 15.95 15.28
C LYS A 250 -4.72 16.92 14.20
N GLU A 251 -4.17 16.40 13.11
CA GLU A 251 -3.77 17.22 11.96
C GLU A 251 -5.00 17.97 11.41
N SER A 252 -4.92 19.31 11.38
CA SER A 252 -5.98 20.14 10.80
C SER A 252 -5.70 20.42 9.32
N LEU A 253 -6.74 20.37 8.47
CA LEU A 253 -6.58 20.64 7.03
C LEU A 253 -5.94 22.01 6.71
N PRO A 254 -6.21 23.10 7.45
CA PRO A 254 -5.50 24.36 7.23
C PRO A 254 -3.99 24.27 7.46
N GLN A 255 -3.55 23.49 8.47
CA GLN A 255 -2.13 23.24 8.70
C GLN A 255 -1.51 22.42 7.57
N MET A 256 -2.21 21.39 7.09
CA MET A 256 -1.79 20.58 5.95
C MET A 256 -1.64 21.44 4.67
N VAL A 257 -2.64 22.27 4.35
CA VAL A 257 -2.62 23.15 3.16
C VAL A 257 -1.52 24.22 3.25
N ARG A 258 -1.29 24.79 4.44
CA ARG A 258 -0.17 25.72 4.66
C ARG A 258 1.20 25.03 4.56
N GLY A 259 1.30 23.76 4.95
CA GLY A 259 2.49 22.95 4.74
C GLY A 259 2.76 22.74 3.26
N LEU A 260 1.73 22.34 2.50
CA LEU A 260 1.79 22.10 1.06
C LEU A 260 2.25 23.34 0.27
N SER A 261 1.84 24.56 0.65
CA SER A 261 2.22 25.77 -0.09
C SER A 261 3.71 26.12 0.01
N LYS A 262 4.39 25.70 1.08
CA LYS A 262 5.81 25.94 1.31
C LYS A 262 6.72 24.86 0.71
N LEU A 263 6.14 23.75 0.29
CA LEU A 263 6.87 22.62 -0.24
C LEU A 263 7.01 22.74 -1.77
N ARG A 264 8.17 22.29 -2.24
CA ARG A 264 8.52 22.07 -3.63
C ARG A 264 9.45 20.87 -3.67
N ASN A 265 9.48 20.19 -4.82
CA ASN A 265 10.44 19.12 -5.07
C ASN A 265 10.37 17.94 -4.08
N LEU A 266 9.21 17.30 -3.99
CA LEU A 266 8.92 16.09 -3.23
C LEU A 266 9.38 14.81 -3.94
N GLY A 267 10.19 14.94 -4.99
CA GLY A 267 10.66 13.83 -5.81
C GLY A 267 9.55 13.24 -6.67
N GLN A 268 9.57 11.93 -6.86
CA GLN A 268 8.63 11.19 -7.69
C GLN A 268 7.59 10.41 -6.86
N GLY A 269 6.39 10.31 -7.40
CA GLY A 269 5.32 9.43 -6.92
C GLY A 269 5.21 8.17 -7.79
N TYR A 270 4.78 7.07 -7.19
CA TYR A 270 4.66 5.77 -7.84
C TYR A 270 3.31 5.15 -7.51
N VAL A 271 2.55 4.75 -8.53
CA VAL A 271 1.27 4.04 -8.39
C VAL A 271 1.32 2.79 -9.27
N ASN A 272 1.34 1.62 -8.62
CA ASN A 272 1.38 0.34 -9.31
C ASN A 272 0.10 -0.43 -9.00
N PHE A 273 -0.64 -0.80 -10.06
CA PHE A 273 -1.81 -1.66 -9.95
C PHE A 273 -1.36 -3.12 -9.92
N GLY A 274 -1.59 -3.80 -8.80
CA GLY A 274 -1.27 -5.22 -8.61
C GLY A 274 -2.27 -6.16 -9.29
N GLU A 275 -2.03 -7.46 -9.17
CA GLU A 275 -2.89 -8.48 -9.76
C GLU A 275 -4.32 -8.43 -9.16
N PRO A 276 -5.36 -8.20 -9.98
CA PRO A 276 -6.74 -8.12 -9.50
C PRO A 276 -7.23 -9.47 -8.96
N LEU A 277 -8.10 -9.42 -7.94
CA LEU A 277 -8.71 -10.58 -7.31
C LEU A 277 -10.24 -10.55 -7.56
N PRO A 278 -10.75 -11.30 -8.56
CA PRO A 278 -12.19 -11.42 -8.79
C PRO A 278 -12.84 -12.24 -7.66
N LEU A 279 -13.75 -11.62 -6.91
CA LEU A 279 -14.33 -12.24 -5.70
C LEU A 279 -15.13 -13.50 -6.01
N MET A 280 -15.93 -13.49 -7.08
CA MET A 280 -16.72 -14.66 -7.48
C MET A 280 -15.85 -15.86 -7.83
N THR A 281 -14.76 -15.64 -8.58
CA THR A 281 -13.80 -16.69 -8.93
C THR A 281 -13.13 -17.27 -7.69
N TYR A 282 -12.70 -16.39 -6.77
CA TYR A 282 -12.11 -16.81 -5.50
C TYR A 282 -13.08 -17.68 -4.68
N LEU A 283 -14.33 -17.23 -4.54
CA LEU A 283 -15.35 -17.95 -3.76
C LEU A 283 -15.74 -19.27 -4.42
N ASN A 284 -15.84 -19.36 -5.75
CA ASN A 284 -16.09 -20.62 -6.44
C ASN A 284 -15.02 -21.68 -6.14
N GLN A 285 -13.77 -21.27 -5.94
CA GLN A 285 -12.66 -22.17 -5.67
C GLN A 285 -12.57 -22.58 -4.20
N HIS A 286 -12.86 -21.66 -3.26
CA HIS A 286 -12.61 -21.88 -1.83
C HIS A 286 -13.88 -22.18 -1.03
N VAL A 287 -15.06 -21.83 -1.53
CA VAL A 287 -16.35 -21.99 -0.86
C VAL A 287 -17.41 -22.40 -1.91
N PRO A 288 -17.44 -23.66 -2.40
CA PRO A 288 -18.29 -24.08 -3.52
C PRO A 288 -19.77 -23.68 -3.40
N ASP A 289 -20.33 -23.79 -2.19
CA ASP A 289 -21.75 -23.55 -1.91
C ASP A 289 -22.05 -22.10 -1.49
N TRP A 290 -21.13 -21.15 -1.73
CA TRP A 290 -21.30 -19.75 -1.31
C TRP A 290 -22.58 -19.10 -1.86
N ARG A 291 -23.07 -19.58 -3.00
CA ARG A 291 -24.29 -19.08 -3.65
C ARG A 291 -25.56 -19.38 -2.85
N GLU A 292 -25.57 -20.42 -2.02
CA GLU A 292 -26.70 -20.74 -1.15
C GLU A 292 -26.89 -19.68 -0.04
N ALA A 293 -25.82 -18.94 0.27
CA ALA A 293 -25.87 -17.82 1.20
C ALA A 293 -26.38 -16.52 0.59
N ILE A 294 -26.81 -16.51 -0.69
CA ILE A 294 -27.38 -15.33 -1.33
C ILE A 294 -28.79 -15.09 -0.77
N ASP A 295 -28.98 -13.99 -0.05
CA ASP A 295 -30.26 -13.57 0.51
C ASP A 295 -30.49 -12.06 0.23
N PRO A 296 -31.53 -11.69 -0.53
CA PRO A 296 -31.82 -10.29 -0.86
C PRO A 296 -32.26 -9.44 0.34
N ILE A 297 -32.76 -10.05 1.42
CA ILE A 297 -33.46 -9.38 2.52
C ILE A 297 -32.64 -9.40 3.81
N GLU A 298 -32.18 -10.57 4.22
CA GLU A 298 -31.41 -10.74 5.46
C GLU A 298 -29.98 -11.14 5.14
N ALA A 299 -29.00 -10.31 5.52
CA ALA A 299 -27.63 -10.75 5.43
C ALA A 299 -27.39 -11.81 6.50
N VAL A 300 -27.63 -13.06 6.14
CA VAL A 300 -27.08 -14.20 6.86
C VAL A 300 -25.56 -13.98 6.90
N ARG A 301 -24.95 -14.21 8.05
CA ARG A 301 -23.50 -14.19 8.19
C ARG A 301 -23.04 -15.64 8.20
N PRO A 302 -22.66 -16.22 7.04
CA PRO A 302 -22.29 -17.62 6.99
C PRO A 302 -21.05 -17.89 7.86
N SER A 303 -20.95 -19.10 8.39
CA SER A 303 -19.79 -19.53 9.18
C SER A 303 -18.47 -19.38 8.40
N TRP A 304 -18.50 -19.62 7.09
CA TRP A 304 -17.35 -19.48 6.20
C TRP A 304 -16.90 -18.03 5.96
N LEU A 305 -17.75 -17.02 6.21
CA LEU A 305 -17.45 -15.64 5.81
C LEU A 305 -16.20 -15.10 6.50
N THR A 306 -16.11 -15.23 7.83
CA THR A 306 -15.00 -14.68 8.60
C THR A 306 -13.64 -15.28 8.20
N PRO A 307 -13.44 -16.61 8.16
CA PRO A 307 -12.15 -17.18 7.73
C PRO A 307 -11.80 -16.86 6.26
N THR A 308 -12.80 -16.84 5.38
CA THR A 308 -12.59 -16.50 3.95
C THR A 308 -12.17 -15.04 3.79
N VAL A 309 -12.83 -14.11 4.49
CA VAL A 309 -12.46 -12.69 4.48
C VAL A 309 -11.03 -12.50 5.01
N ASN A 310 -10.63 -13.21 6.07
CA ASN A 310 -9.27 -13.13 6.60
C ASN A 310 -8.24 -13.61 5.56
N SER A 311 -8.56 -14.69 4.83
CA SER A 311 -7.69 -15.25 3.79
C SER A 311 -7.54 -14.27 2.62
N ILE A 312 -8.66 -13.76 2.09
CA ILE A 312 -8.65 -12.71 1.04
C ILE A 312 -7.88 -11.48 1.49
N ALA A 313 -8.06 -11.05 2.74
CA ALA A 313 -7.34 -9.91 3.27
C ALA A 313 -5.83 -10.12 3.29
N ALA A 314 -5.35 -11.31 3.70
CA ALA A 314 -3.94 -11.67 3.64
C ALA A 314 -3.42 -11.68 2.20
N ASP A 315 -4.18 -12.27 1.27
CA ASP A 315 -3.84 -12.31 -0.16
C ASP A 315 -3.72 -10.90 -0.76
N LEU A 316 -4.60 -9.97 -0.36
CA LEU A 316 -4.52 -8.58 -0.79
C LEU A 316 -3.23 -7.90 -0.30
N MET A 317 -2.81 -8.13 0.94
CA MET A 317 -1.56 -7.55 1.45
C MET A 317 -0.34 -8.05 0.67
N VAL A 318 -0.32 -9.36 0.34
CA VAL A 318 0.72 -9.95 -0.51
C VAL A 318 0.69 -9.32 -1.91
N ARG A 319 -0.48 -9.18 -2.52
CA ARG A 319 -0.63 -8.60 -3.86
C ARG A 319 -0.27 -7.10 -3.92
N ILE A 320 -0.52 -6.34 -2.84
CA ILE A 320 -0.02 -4.96 -2.70
C ILE A 320 1.51 -4.95 -2.71
N ASN A 321 2.15 -5.82 -1.93
CA ASN A 321 3.61 -5.92 -1.89
C ASN A 321 4.21 -6.42 -3.21
N ASN A 322 3.52 -7.31 -3.92
CA ASN A 322 3.89 -7.77 -5.27
C ASN A 322 3.92 -6.64 -6.30
N ALA A 323 3.19 -5.55 -6.07
CA ALA A 323 3.20 -4.35 -6.90
C ALA A 323 4.21 -3.30 -6.41
N GLY A 324 5.10 -3.63 -5.48
CA GLY A 324 6.08 -2.71 -4.90
C GLY A 324 6.97 -2.03 -5.94
N ALA A 325 7.19 -0.73 -5.79
CA ALA A 325 8.12 0.04 -6.62
C ALA A 325 9.30 0.53 -5.77
N ALA A 326 10.50 0.22 -6.22
CA ALA A 326 11.74 0.78 -5.69
C ALA A 326 12.08 2.10 -6.37
N ASN A 327 12.66 3.03 -5.61
CA ASN A 327 13.08 4.34 -6.09
C ASN A 327 14.43 4.75 -5.48
N ALA A 328 14.95 5.90 -5.93
CA ALA A 328 16.26 6.40 -5.52
C ALA A 328 16.40 6.54 -4.00
N MET A 329 15.39 7.13 -3.36
CA MET A 329 15.39 7.32 -1.90
C MET A 329 15.37 5.99 -1.16
N ASN A 330 14.54 5.04 -1.59
CA ASN A 330 14.48 3.72 -0.96
C ASN A 330 15.85 3.02 -1.01
N LEU A 331 16.51 3.02 -2.17
CA LEU A 331 17.79 2.35 -2.38
C LEU A 331 18.94 3.03 -1.63
N CYS A 332 19.07 4.35 -1.73
CA CYS A 332 20.09 5.12 -1.00
C CYS A 332 19.94 4.98 0.52
N CYS A 333 18.71 5.11 1.05
CA CYS A 333 18.46 4.91 2.47
C CYS A 333 18.77 3.48 2.91
N THR A 334 18.49 2.48 2.07
CA THR A 334 18.80 1.07 2.36
C THR A 334 20.31 0.85 2.49
N ALA A 335 21.09 1.32 1.52
CA ALA A 335 22.54 1.19 1.53
C ALA A 335 23.18 1.93 2.72
N LEU A 336 22.83 3.20 2.93
CA LEU A 336 23.42 4.02 3.99
C LEU A 336 23.01 3.54 5.38
N LEU A 337 21.76 3.14 5.62
CA LEU A 337 21.35 2.63 6.94
C LEU A 337 22.01 1.30 7.31
N ALA A 338 22.40 0.51 6.32
CA ALA A 338 23.13 -0.73 6.54
C ALA A 338 24.64 -0.53 6.72
N SER A 339 25.19 0.62 6.29
CA SER A 339 26.59 0.94 6.50
C SER A 339 26.86 1.31 7.98
N ARG A 340 27.99 0.85 8.53
CA ARG A 340 28.31 0.98 9.96
C ARG A 340 28.33 2.42 10.46
N GLN A 341 28.79 3.34 9.63
CA GLN A 341 28.88 4.77 9.97
C GLN A 341 27.72 5.59 9.42
N ARG A 342 26.79 4.97 8.66
CA ARG A 342 25.78 5.65 7.84
C ARG A 342 26.37 6.60 6.80
N SER A 343 27.59 6.30 6.38
CA SER A 343 28.31 6.99 5.34
C SER A 343 28.92 5.97 4.38
N LEU A 344 29.05 6.36 3.12
CA LEU A 344 29.73 5.61 2.07
C LEU A 344 30.38 6.62 1.11
N THR A 345 31.51 6.25 0.49
CA THR A 345 32.01 7.04 -0.63
C THR A 345 31.02 6.95 -1.80
N ARG A 346 31.00 7.95 -2.69
CA ARG A 346 30.15 7.92 -3.89
C ARG A 346 30.36 6.64 -4.72
N GLU A 347 31.61 6.20 -4.85
CA GLU A 347 31.95 4.95 -5.55
C GLU A 347 31.33 3.72 -4.87
N GLN A 348 31.48 3.58 -3.55
CA GLN A 348 30.90 2.48 -2.78
C GLN A 348 29.37 2.47 -2.86
N LEU A 349 28.74 3.64 -2.75
CA LEU A 349 27.29 3.77 -2.88
C LEU A 349 26.82 3.39 -4.29
N THR A 350 27.56 3.80 -5.33
CA THR A 350 27.26 3.44 -6.72
C THR A 350 27.31 1.93 -6.92
N GLN A 351 28.40 1.27 -6.50
CA GLN A 351 28.54 -0.18 -6.58
C GLN A 351 27.42 -0.91 -5.82
N GLN A 352 27.03 -0.41 -4.64
CA GLN A 352 25.95 -0.99 -3.86
C GLN A 352 24.59 -0.87 -4.57
N LEU A 353 24.31 0.30 -5.16
CA LEU A 353 23.07 0.52 -5.90
C LEU A 353 23.02 -0.30 -7.18
N GLU A 354 24.14 -0.45 -7.90
CA GLU A 354 24.23 -1.33 -9.06
C GLU A 354 23.91 -2.78 -8.69
N CYS A 355 24.46 -3.26 -7.57
CA CYS A 355 24.13 -4.57 -7.00
C CYS A 355 22.62 -4.71 -6.75
N TYR A 356 22.01 -3.76 -6.05
CA TYR A 356 20.56 -3.77 -5.78
C TYR A 356 19.72 -3.71 -7.05
N LEU A 357 20.07 -2.85 -8.00
CA LEU A 357 19.36 -2.73 -9.27
C LEU A 357 19.45 -4.02 -10.08
N ALA A 358 20.63 -4.64 -10.15
CA ALA A 358 20.83 -5.90 -10.85
C ALA A 358 19.98 -7.03 -10.23
N LEU A 359 19.92 -7.13 -8.91
CA LEU A 359 19.03 -8.09 -8.23
C LEU A 359 17.56 -7.83 -8.56
N LEU A 360 17.11 -6.58 -8.41
CA LEU A 360 15.72 -6.21 -8.64
C LEU A 360 15.28 -6.34 -10.09
N ARG A 361 16.20 -6.21 -11.06
CA ARG A 361 15.93 -6.32 -12.50
C ARG A 361 16.05 -7.76 -13.02
N ASN A 362 17.08 -8.50 -12.59
CA ASN A 362 17.35 -9.86 -13.09
C ASN A 362 16.59 -10.94 -12.32
N VAL A 363 16.31 -10.71 -11.03
CA VAL A 363 15.50 -11.59 -10.19
C VAL A 363 14.38 -10.78 -9.54
N PRO A 364 13.41 -10.29 -10.35
CA PRO A 364 12.38 -9.40 -9.85
C PRO A 364 11.53 -10.07 -8.77
N TYR A 365 11.21 -9.33 -7.71
CA TYR A 365 10.37 -9.80 -6.61
C TYR A 365 9.03 -10.35 -7.12
N SER A 366 8.44 -9.66 -8.09
CA SER A 366 7.18 -10.03 -8.75
C SER A 366 7.13 -9.46 -10.15
N PRO A 367 6.39 -10.07 -11.09
CA PRO A 367 6.13 -9.49 -12.41
C PRO A 367 5.51 -8.09 -12.35
N ASP A 368 4.78 -7.79 -11.27
CA ASP A 368 4.14 -6.49 -11.03
C ASP A 368 5.02 -5.47 -10.30
N ALA A 369 6.19 -5.89 -9.81
CA ALA A 369 7.12 -5.02 -9.09
C ALA A 369 7.90 -4.15 -10.08
N THR A 370 8.26 -2.94 -9.67
CA THR A 370 9.02 -2.02 -10.52
C THR A 370 10.37 -1.69 -9.90
N ALA A 371 11.42 -1.82 -10.71
CA ALA A 371 12.75 -1.31 -10.42
C ALA A 371 13.00 -0.05 -11.27
N PRO A 372 13.77 0.93 -10.78
CA PRO A 372 14.18 2.07 -11.60
C PRO A 372 14.89 1.61 -12.87
N SER A 373 14.76 2.34 -13.98
CA SER A 373 15.53 2.13 -15.22
C SER A 373 16.83 2.94 -15.27
N ALA A 374 16.90 4.04 -14.50
CA ALA A 374 18.08 4.90 -14.40
C ALA A 374 19.31 4.15 -13.84
N SER A 375 20.49 4.66 -14.16
CA SER A 375 21.77 4.19 -13.61
C SER A 375 21.89 4.51 -12.12
N ALA A 376 22.78 3.79 -11.41
CA ALA A 376 23.02 4.05 -10.00
C ALA A 376 23.49 5.49 -9.74
N SER A 377 24.36 6.05 -10.60
CA SER A 377 24.82 7.43 -10.48
C SER A 377 23.67 8.43 -10.59
N GLU A 378 22.78 8.28 -11.58
CA GLU A 378 21.62 9.16 -11.75
C GLU A 378 20.67 9.10 -10.54
N LEU A 379 20.47 7.91 -9.97
CA LEU A 379 19.67 7.75 -8.75
C LEU A 379 20.32 8.42 -7.54
N ILE A 380 21.64 8.34 -7.41
CA ILE A 380 22.38 9.03 -6.34
C ILE A 380 22.24 10.54 -6.51
N ASP A 381 22.46 11.07 -7.71
CA ASP A 381 22.35 12.50 -7.99
C ASP A 381 20.96 13.04 -7.69
N HIS A 382 19.93 12.29 -8.12
CA HIS A 382 18.54 12.61 -7.79
C HIS A 382 18.27 12.56 -6.29
N ALA A 383 18.77 11.54 -5.59
CA ALA A 383 18.61 11.42 -4.13
C ALA A 383 19.31 12.56 -3.36
N LEU A 384 20.47 13.03 -3.83
CA LEU A 384 21.19 14.17 -3.24
C LEU A 384 20.39 15.48 -3.40
N GLN A 385 19.71 15.68 -4.53
CA GLN A 385 18.85 16.85 -4.76
C GLN A 385 17.66 16.93 -3.78
N MET A 386 17.29 15.82 -3.14
CA MET A 386 16.23 15.77 -2.12
C MET A 386 16.64 16.41 -0.78
N ASN A 387 17.91 16.81 -0.62
CA ASN A 387 18.46 17.44 0.59
C ASN A 387 18.19 16.63 1.87
N LYS A 388 18.34 15.30 1.78
CA LYS A 388 18.23 14.34 2.90
C LYS A 388 19.56 13.74 3.34
N PHE A 389 20.61 14.01 2.59
CA PHE A 389 21.96 13.50 2.79
C PHE A 389 22.93 14.68 2.83
N GLU A 390 24.02 14.51 3.56
CA GLU A 390 25.15 15.42 3.58
C GLU A 390 26.26 14.88 2.68
N VAL A 391 27.03 15.79 2.07
CA VAL A 391 28.18 15.42 1.23
C VAL A 391 29.41 16.12 1.81
N GLU A 392 30.35 15.32 2.28
CA GLU A 392 31.67 15.79 2.72
C GLU A 392 32.69 15.49 1.62
N LYS A 393 33.55 16.46 1.31
CA LYS A 393 34.65 16.26 0.35
C LYS A 393 35.88 15.79 1.11
N ASP A 394 36.33 14.57 0.85
CA ASP A 394 37.59 14.04 1.34
C ASP A 394 38.62 13.98 0.20
N THR A 395 39.90 13.88 0.55
CA THR A 395 41.03 13.65 -0.35
C THR A 395 40.86 12.43 -1.28
N ILE A 396 40.02 11.47 -0.88
CA ILE A 396 39.75 10.21 -1.61
C ILE A 396 38.44 10.30 -2.44
N GLY A 397 37.65 11.37 -2.27
CA GLY A 397 36.40 11.60 -3.01
C GLY A 397 35.25 12.08 -2.13
N ASP A 398 34.06 12.20 -2.74
CA ASP A 398 32.84 12.61 -2.03
C ASP A 398 32.32 11.48 -1.12
N ILE A 399 32.15 11.79 0.16
CA ILE A 399 31.54 10.91 1.16
C ILE A 399 30.09 11.37 1.36
N ILE A 400 29.16 10.46 1.11
CA ILE A 400 27.72 10.70 1.28
C ILE A 400 27.32 10.18 2.66
N ILE A 401 26.74 11.04 3.47
CA ILE A 401 26.43 10.79 4.88
C ILE A 401 24.92 10.91 5.08
N LEU A 402 24.34 9.94 5.80
CA LEU A 402 22.99 10.02 6.32
C LEU A 402 23.04 10.56 7.76
N PRO A 403 22.56 11.81 8.00
CA PRO A 403 22.66 12.43 9.32
C PRO A 403 21.92 11.64 10.41
N ARG A 404 22.44 11.72 11.64
CA ARG A 404 21.96 10.87 12.74
C ARG A 404 20.49 11.15 13.08
N GLU A 405 20.10 12.41 13.05
CA GLU A 405 18.74 12.88 13.31
C GLU A 405 17.75 12.43 12.23
N GLN A 406 18.23 12.20 11.01
CA GLN A 406 17.41 11.71 9.89
C GLN A 406 17.35 10.19 9.80
N ALA A 407 18.29 9.45 10.40
CA ALA A 407 18.37 8.00 10.26
C ALA A 407 17.08 7.24 10.64
N VAL A 408 16.42 7.65 11.73
CA VAL A 408 15.14 7.05 12.16
C VAL A 408 14.04 7.33 11.12
N LEU A 409 13.99 8.55 10.59
CA LEU A 409 13.04 8.94 9.54
C LEU A 409 13.31 8.15 8.25
N MET A 410 14.58 7.98 7.88
CA MET A 410 14.96 7.27 6.65
C MET A 410 14.68 5.76 6.71
N THR A 411 14.52 5.20 7.91
CA THR A 411 14.07 3.81 8.08
C THR A 411 12.68 3.59 7.47
N TYR A 412 11.82 4.61 7.47
CA TYR A 412 10.53 4.58 6.77
C TYR A 412 10.70 4.26 5.27
N TYR A 413 11.60 4.98 4.59
CA TYR A 413 11.83 4.79 3.16
C TYR A 413 12.50 3.46 2.84
N ARG A 414 13.45 3.00 3.66
CA ARG A 414 14.01 1.64 3.53
C ARG A 414 12.92 0.57 3.61
N ASN A 415 12.03 0.71 4.60
CA ASN A 415 11.00 -0.28 4.88
C ASN A 415 9.94 -0.40 3.76
N ASN A 416 9.79 0.61 2.90
CA ASN A 416 8.88 0.55 1.76
C ASN A 416 9.24 -0.54 0.73
N ILE A 417 10.52 -0.96 0.68
CA ILE A 417 11.04 -1.97 -0.24
C ILE A 417 11.70 -3.15 0.48
N ALA A 418 11.63 -3.20 1.82
CA ALA A 418 12.34 -4.21 2.60
C ALA A 418 11.92 -5.63 2.22
N HIS A 419 10.64 -5.85 1.93
CA HIS A 419 10.10 -7.13 1.46
C HIS A 419 10.71 -7.58 0.12
N MET A 420 11.07 -6.64 -0.75
CA MET A 420 11.69 -6.92 -2.06
C MET A 420 13.15 -7.38 -1.92
N LEU A 421 13.86 -6.93 -0.88
CA LEU A 421 15.28 -7.21 -0.67
C LEU A 421 15.54 -8.22 0.46
N VAL A 422 14.52 -8.67 1.19
CA VAL A 422 14.72 -9.51 2.39
C VAL A 422 15.34 -10.87 2.08
N MET A 423 14.91 -11.53 0.98
CA MET A 423 15.44 -12.83 0.57
C MET A 423 16.91 -12.77 0.19
N PRO A 424 17.34 -11.89 -0.73
CA PRO A 424 18.76 -11.78 -1.03
C PRO A 424 19.58 -11.23 0.15
N SER A 425 18.99 -10.40 1.03
CA SER A 425 19.63 -10.00 2.30
C SER A 425 19.89 -11.19 3.23
N LEU A 426 18.93 -12.12 3.32
CA LEU A 426 19.05 -13.32 4.14
C LEU A 426 20.16 -14.22 3.61
N LEU A 427 20.24 -14.42 2.29
CA LEU A 427 21.33 -15.16 1.65
C LEU A 427 22.69 -14.51 1.94
N ALA A 428 22.80 -13.20 1.73
CA ALA A 428 24.04 -12.47 2.03
C ALA A 428 24.46 -12.62 3.51
N ALA A 429 23.50 -12.56 4.43
CA ALA A 429 23.76 -12.75 5.86
C ALA A 429 24.27 -14.16 6.19
N LEU A 430 23.64 -15.20 5.63
CA LEU A 430 24.04 -16.60 5.82
C LEU A 430 25.48 -16.85 5.32
N VAL A 431 25.79 -16.42 4.10
CA VAL A 431 27.13 -16.62 3.51
C VAL A 431 28.19 -15.83 4.29
N THR A 432 27.85 -14.62 4.75
CA THR A 432 28.75 -13.81 5.58
C THR A 432 29.05 -14.44 6.94
N GLN A 433 28.07 -15.10 7.56
CA GLN A 433 28.22 -15.68 8.88
C GLN A 433 28.94 -17.04 8.87
N HIS A 434 28.61 -17.92 7.93
CA HIS A 434 29.07 -19.31 7.96
C HIS A 434 30.35 -19.58 7.14
N ARG A 435 30.83 -18.61 6.35
CA ARG A 435 32.03 -18.65 5.48
C ARG A 435 31.99 -19.69 4.33
N HIS A 436 31.49 -20.88 4.59
CA HIS A 436 31.29 -21.98 3.65
C HIS A 436 29.92 -22.61 3.92
N LEU A 437 29.03 -22.61 2.93
CA LEU A 437 27.69 -23.20 3.03
C LEU A 437 27.37 -23.95 1.76
N SER A 438 26.87 -25.18 1.89
CA SER A 438 26.30 -25.87 0.75
C SER A 438 24.94 -25.32 0.38
N ARG A 439 24.52 -25.52 -0.88
CA ARG A 439 23.17 -25.12 -1.35
C ARG A 439 22.06 -25.71 -0.46
N ALA A 440 22.20 -26.98 -0.07
CA ALA A 440 21.22 -27.68 0.77
C ALA A 440 21.10 -27.03 2.16
N GLU A 441 22.22 -26.60 2.75
CA GLU A 441 22.22 -25.93 4.04
C GLU A 441 21.59 -24.53 3.96
N VAL A 442 21.89 -23.78 2.89
CA VAL A 442 21.24 -22.48 2.63
C VAL A 442 19.73 -22.63 2.57
N LEU A 443 19.23 -23.59 1.77
CA LEU A 443 17.80 -23.82 1.63
C LEU A 443 17.16 -24.19 2.98
N ARG A 444 17.80 -25.08 3.76
CA ARG A 444 17.32 -25.45 5.10
C ARG A 444 17.20 -24.25 6.04
N HIS A 445 18.18 -23.35 6.04
CA HIS A 445 18.13 -22.12 6.84
C HIS A 445 17.01 -21.18 6.37
N VAL A 446 16.87 -21.01 5.04
CA VAL A 446 15.79 -20.22 4.45
C VAL A 446 14.43 -20.78 4.82
N GLU A 447 14.18 -22.08 4.65
CA GLU A 447 12.91 -22.72 5.00
C GLU A 447 12.55 -22.58 6.49
N THR A 448 13.56 -22.52 7.37
CA THR A 448 13.35 -22.34 8.81
C THR A 448 12.93 -20.90 9.14
N LEU A 449 13.56 -19.91 8.52
CA LEU A 449 13.36 -18.49 8.84
C LEU A 449 12.22 -17.85 8.04
N TYR A 450 11.93 -18.38 6.84
CA TYR A 450 10.98 -17.81 5.90
C TYR A 450 9.56 -17.66 6.46
N PRO A 451 8.98 -18.60 7.23
CA PRO A 451 7.62 -18.43 7.77
C PRO A 451 7.45 -17.16 8.61
N PHE A 452 8.46 -16.80 9.41
CA PHE A 452 8.44 -15.58 10.22
C PHE A 452 8.53 -14.32 9.36
N LEU A 453 9.41 -14.34 8.36
CA LEU A 453 9.55 -13.22 7.41
C LEU A 453 8.29 -13.06 6.55
N LYS A 454 7.69 -14.17 6.11
CA LYS A 454 6.45 -14.19 5.33
C LYS A 454 5.30 -13.58 6.11
N ALA A 455 5.13 -13.96 7.37
CA ALA A 455 4.09 -13.40 8.23
C ALA A 455 4.30 -11.90 8.50
N GLU A 456 5.53 -11.48 8.81
CA GLU A 456 5.83 -10.08 9.17
C GLU A 456 5.81 -9.12 7.97
N LEU A 457 6.20 -9.60 6.78
CA LEU A 457 6.40 -8.76 5.59
C LEU A 457 5.43 -9.08 4.44
N PHE A 458 4.43 -9.95 4.65
CA PHE A 458 3.49 -10.40 3.62
C PHE A 458 4.22 -10.87 2.35
N LEU A 459 5.16 -11.82 2.50
CA LEU A 459 5.93 -12.36 1.37
C LEU A 459 5.10 -13.34 0.55
N ARG A 460 5.41 -13.40 -0.75
CA ARG A 460 4.55 -14.05 -1.74
C ARG A 460 4.76 -15.55 -1.94
N TRP A 461 5.97 -16.05 -1.73
CA TRP A 461 6.32 -17.40 -2.15
C TRP A 461 5.74 -18.43 -1.16
N GLU A 462 5.26 -19.54 -1.69
CA GLU A 462 4.98 -20.73 -0.90
C GLU A 462 6.24 -21.56 -0.70
N LYS A 463 6.21 -22.48 0.28
CA LYS A 463 7.37 -23.29 0.63
C LYS A 463 7.98 -24.02 -0.58
N ALA A 464 7.12 -24.55 -1.46
CA ALA A 464 7.55 -25.28 -2.65
C ALA A 464 8.32 -24.40 -3.67
N GLU A 465 8.11 -23.08 -3.66
CA GLU A 465 8.77 -22.15 -4.59
C GLU A 465 10.14 -21.69 -4.07
N LEU A 466 10.43 -21.87 -2.77
CA LEU A 466 11.63 -21.32 -2.13
C LEU A 466 12.93 -21.83 -2.76
N ALA A 467 12.99 -23.11 -3.12
CA ALA A 467 14.16 -23.69 -3.76
C ALA A 467 14.52 -22.95 -5.07
N GLY A 468 13.53 -22.68 -5.93
CA GLY A 468 13.72 -21.97 -7.18
C GLY A 468 14.13 -20.50 -6.96
N VAL A 469 13.56 -19.84 -5.96
CA VAL A 469 13.93 -18.45 -5.60
C VAL A 469 15.37 -18.38 -5.11
N VAL A 470 15.77 -19.30 -4.24
CA VAL A 470 17.14 -19.38 -3.73
C VAL A 470 18.13 -19.62 -4.87
N ASP A 471 17.80 -20.51 -5.81
CA ASP A 471 18.67 -20.81 -6.96
C ASP A 471 18.85 -19.60 -7.87
N ALA A 472 17.76 -18.91 -8.20
CA ALA A 472 17.82 -17.70 -9.03
C ALA A 472 18.66 -16.60 -8.37
N LEU A 473 18.51 -16.41 -7.05
CA LEU A 473 19.28 -15.43 -6.30
C LEU A 473 20.77 -15.81 -6.18
N ILE A 474 21.09 -17.08 -5.93
CA ILE A 474 22.48 -17.56 -5.91
C ILE A 474 23.13 -17.37 -7.28
N ALA A 475 22.43 -17.70 -8.37
CA ALA A 475 22.93 -17.50 -9.72
C ALA A 475 23.21 -16.02 -10.02
N GLU A 476 22.34 -15.11 -9.58
CA GLU A 476 22.57 -13.67 -9.73
C GLU A 476 23.73 -13.17 -8.84
N MET A 477 23.85 -13.67 -7.61
CA MET A 477 24.99 -13.36 -6.74
C MET A 477 26.32 -13.87 -7.32
N LEU A 478 26.33 -15.03 -7.98
CA LEU A 478 27.48 -15.55 -8.71
C LEU A 478 27.83 -14.68 -9.92
N ARG A 479 26.82 -14.28 -10.69
CA ARG A 479 27.00 -13.41 -11.87
C ARG A 479 27.58 -12.04 -11.50
N GLN A 480 27.20 -11.51 -10.34
CA GLN A 480 27.76 -10.29 -9.77
C GLN A 480 29.10 -10.52 -9.03
N GLU A 481 29.62 -11.75 -9.05
CA GLU A 481 30.82 -12.17 -8.34
C GLU A 481 30.77 -11.89 -6.83
N LEU A 482 29.60 -11.81 -6.20
CA LEU A 482 29.46 -11.58 -4.74
C LEU A 482 29.82 -12.83 -3.92
N VAL A 483 29.58 -14.00 -4.52
CA VAL A 483 29.87 -15.31 -3.96
C VAL A 483 30.67 -16.13 -4.97
N VAL A 484 31.40 -17.12 -4.50
CA VAL A 484 32.11 -18.12 -5.30
C VAL A 484 31.58 -19.49 -4.90
N VAL A 485 31.34 -20.36 -5.88
CA VAL A 485 30.95 -21.75 -5.65
C VAL A 485 32.08 -22.67 -6.11
N ASP A 486 32.52 -23.54 -5.20
CA ASP A 486 33.48 -24.62 -5.45
C ASP A 486 32.80 -25.95 -5.11
N GLY A 487 32.51 -26.77 -6.14
CA GLY A 487 31.62 -27.92 -6.01
C GLY A 487 30.21 -27.50 -5.59
N ASP A 488 29.74 -27.99 -4.43
CA ASP A 488 28.45 -27.59 -3.83
C ASP A 488 28.62 -26.51 -2.75
N VAL A 489 29.85 -26.06 -2.45
CA VAL A 489 30.13 -25.14 -1.35
C VAL A 489 30.22 -23.70 -1.85
N MET A 490 29.35 -22.84 -1.32
CA MET A 490 29.34 -21.41 -1.56
C MET A 490 30.12 -20.66 -0.48
N SER A 491 30.90 -19.67 -0.89
CA SER A 491 31.65 -18.76 0.00
C SER A 491 31.61 -17.32 -0.51
N LEU A 492 31.90 -16.34 0.35
CA LEU A 492 32.01 -14.94 -0.08
C LEU A 492 33.21 -14.75 -1.01
N ASN A 493 33.01 -14.03 -2.11
CA ASN A 493 34.13 -13.54 -2.88
C ASN A 493 34.82 -12.39 -2.12
N ARG A 494 36.07 -12.61 -1.73
CA ARG A 494 36.83 -11.62 -0.94
C ARG A 494 37.24 -10.38 -1.74
N ARG A 495 37.19 -10.43 -3.06
CA ARG A 495 37.55 -9.30 -3.94
C ARG A 495 36.42 -8.27 -4.08
N THR A 496 35.17 -8.71 -3.96
CA THR A 496 33.94 -7.91 -4.13
C THR A 496 33.20 -7.77 -2.81
N LEU A 497 33.93 -7.61 -1.71
CA LEU A 497 33.34 -7.73 -0.37
C LEU A 497 32.54 -6.49 0.08
N ALA A 498 32.72 -5.35 -0.59
CA ALA A 498 32.09 -4.09 -0.23
C ALA A 498 30.54 -4.15 -0.34
N PRO A 499 29.93 -4.66 -1.43
CA PRO A 499 28.49 -4.71 -1.57
C PRO A 499 27.80 -5.66 -0.59
N CYS A 500 28.45 -6.76 -0.20
CA CYS A 500 27.92 -7.74 0.77
C CYS A 500 27.81 -7.22 2.20
N SER A 501 28.55 -6.16 2.55
CA SER A 501 28.59 -5.62 3.91
C SER A 501 27.45 -4.65 4.24
N CYS A 502 26.76 -4.11 3.24
CA CYS A 502 25.70 -3.11 3.43
C CYS A 502 24.30 -3.67 3.17
N TRP A 503 24.07 -4.96 3.39
CA TRP A 503 22.73 -5.57 3.27
C TRP A 503 21.91 -5.39 4.54
N PRO A 504 20.58 -5.21 4.43
CA PRO A 504 19.66 -5.05 5.57
C PRO A 504 19.77 -6.07 6.70
N LEU A 505 20.19 -7.31 6.39
CA LEU A 505 20.33 -8.41 7.35
C LEU A 505 21.79 -8.81 7.62
N ALA A 506 22.77 -8.15 6.98
CA ALA A 506 24.18 -8.49 7.19
C ALA A 506 24.63 -8.06 8.62
N PRO A 507 25.31 -8.94 9.38
CA PRO A 507 25.85 -8.56 10.66
C PRO A 507 26.92 -7.48 10.49
N ALA A 508 26.79 -6.36 11.22
CA ALA A 508 27.84 -5.35 11.28
C ALA A 508 29.14 -5.98 11.80
N ARG A 509 30.17 -6.08 10.96
CA ARG A 509 31.46 -6.70 11.35
C ARG A 509 32.04 -5.98 12.58
N ARG A 510 32.10 -6.68 13.71
CA ARG A 510 33.02 -6.37 14.80
C ARG A 510 34.42 -6.81 14.35
N CYS A 511 35.21 -5.92 13.78
CA CYS A 511 36.65 -6.17 13.69
C CYS A 511 37.23 -6.10 15.11
N SER A 512 37.60 -7.25 15.63
CA SER A 512 38.46 -7.43 16.79
C SER A 512 39.86 -6.92 16.45
N ALA A 513 40.15 -5.70 16.86
CA ALA A 513 41.51 -5.22 17.06
C ALA A 513 41.57 -4.70 18.49
N MET A 514 41.79 -5.61 19.45
CA MET A 514 42.40 -5.21 20.71
C MET A 514 43.91 -5.16 20.48
N PRO A 515 44.60 -4.06 20.81
CA PRO A 515 46.04 -4.11 20.95
C PRO A 515 46.37 -4.98 22.17
N SER A 516 47.31 -5.91 22.00
CA SER A 516 47.95 -6.63 23.10
C SER A 516 48.57 -5.63 24.09
N PRO A 517 48.39 -5.80 25.41
CA PRO A 517 49.15 -5.03 26.38
C PRO A 517 50.55 -5.64 26.48
N SER A 518 51.52 -5.01 25.84
CA SER A 518 52.94 -5.30 26.04
C SER A 518 53.61 -4.11 26.69
N GLY A 519 54.08 -4.31 27.94
CA GLY A 519 55.35 -3.77 28.41
C GLY A 519 55.30 -2.50 29.28
N CYS A 520 55.52 -2.73 30.58
CA CYS A 520 56.05 -1.86 31.64
C CYS A 520 55.28 -0.60 32.05
#